data_AF-D5WUU0-F1
#
_entry.id   AF-D5WUU0-F1
#
_cell.length_a   1.000
_cell.length_b   1.000
_cell.length_c   1.000
_cell.angle_alpha   90.00
_cell.angle_beta   90.00
_cell.angle_gamma   90.00
#
_symmetry.space_group_name_H-M   'P 1'
#
loop_
_entity.id
_entity.type
_entity.pdbx_description
1 polymer ?
#
loop_
_entity_poly.entity_id
_entity_poly.type
_entity_poly.pdbx_seq_one_letter_code
_entity_poly.pdbx_strand_id
1 'polypeptide(L)'
;MKMFRPDFYVVRKRVEKSLNMLIRNDIYLFEIDVHERTIAHRLAVYLEKEFSSWNIDCEYNRNGYNPKLINLGSRGERRAYPDIIIHHRGTSSNLLAIEMKKLPTQVDPETDKDKLKQYIRHLDYKFGLFLLLSTSIPGCGISEIEWFDEHGRTLS
;
A
#
# COMPACT_ATOMS: atom_id res chain seq x y z
N MET A 1 -22.39 8.06 -12.26
CA MET A 1 -21.19 8.50 -13.00
C MET A 1 -20.00 7.73 -12.42
N LYS A 2 -19.35 6.83 -13.18
CA LYS A 2 -18.14 6.13 -12.67
C LYS A 2 -17.03 7.18 -12.55
N MET A 3 -16.49 7.38 -11.35
CA MET A 3 -15.31 8.23 -11.16
C MET A 3 -14.15 7.65 -11.97
N PHE A 4 -13.44 8.51 -12.70
CA PHE A 4 -12.30 8.10 -13.51
C PHE A 4 -11.17 7.60 -12.59
N ARG A 5 -10.83 6.31 -12.68
CA ARG A 5 -9.66 5.73 -12.00
C ARG A 5 -8.48 5.74 -12.97
N PRO A 6 -7.34 6.40 -12.65
CA PRO A 6 -6.18 6.45 -13.54
C PRO A 6 -5.67 5.04 -13.90
N ASP A 7 -5.06 4.90 -15.07
CA ASP A 7 -4.43 3.65 -15.48
C ASP A 7 -3.18 3.32 -14.66
N PHE A 8 -2.68 2.10 -14.83
CA PHE A 8 -1.53 1.59 -14.09
C PHE A 8 -0.27 2.44 -14.30
N TYR A 9 -0.01 2.90 -15.52
CA TYR A 9 1.19 3.67 -15.83
C TYR A 9 1.24 4.98 -15.04
N VAL A 10 0.10 5.70 -14.98
CA VAL A 10 -0.02 6.94 -14.21
C VAL A 10 0.16 6.68 -12.72
N VAL A 11 -0.50 5.65 -12.18
CA VAL A 11 -0.40 5.30 -10.75
C VAL A 11 1.03 4.91 -10.39
N ARG A 12 1.65 4.01 -11.16
CA ARG A 12 3.01 3.53 -10.93
C ARG A 12 4.01 4.68 -10.93
N LYS A 13 3.97 5.57 -11.93
CA LYS A 13 4.89 6.72 -11.99
C LYS A 13 4.78 7.65 -10.78
N ARG A 14 3.56 7.90 -10.30
CA ARG A 14 3.32 8.74 -9.12
C ARG A 14 3.83 8.10 -7.83
N VAL A 15 3.64 6.79 -7.69
CA VAL A 15 4.19 6.03 -6.56
C VAL A 15 5.70 5.99 -6.61
N GLU A 16 6.32 5.66 -7.74
CA GLU A 16 7.79 5.68 -7.92
C GLU A 16 8.38 7.04 -7.57
N LYS A 17 7.75 8.13 -8.03
CA LYS A 17 8.16 9.49 -7.66
C LYS A 17 8.06 9.73 -6.15
N SER A 18 7.00 9.24 -5.50
CA SER A 18 6.81 9.36 -4.05
C SER A 18 7.84 8.55 -3.26
N LEU A 19 8.17 7.33 -3.70
CA LEU A 19 9.21 6.49 -3.12
C LEU A 19 10.60 7.15 -3.25
N ASN A 20 10.90 7.72 -4.41
CA ASN A 20 12.16 8.46 -4.61
C ASN A 20 12.26 9.67 -3.67
N MET A 21 11.16 10.39 -3.43
CA MET A 21 11.14 11.50 -2.48
C MET A 21 11.32 11.02 -1.03
N LEU A 22 10.70 9.89 -0.66
CA LEU A 22 10.88 9.26 0.65
C LEU A 22 12.35 8.89 0.88
N ILE A 23 12.96 8.16 -0.05
CA ILE A 23 14.38 7.78 0.06
C ILE A 23 15.26 9.01 0.10
N ARG A 24 15.04 10.00 -0.77
CA ARG A 24 15.90 11.19 -0.83
C ARG A 24 15.86 12.03 0.44
N ASN A 25 14.68 12.21 1.03
CA ASN A 25 14.49 13.20 2.09
C ASN A 25 14.40 12.58 3.49
N ASP A 26 14.07 11.30 3.59
CA ASP A 26 13.79 10.62 4.85
C ASP A 26 14.64 9.33 5.02
N ILE A 27 15.78 9.20 4.31
CA ILE A 27 16.69 8.04 4.42
C ILE A 27 17.11 7.75 5.86
N TYR A 28 17.28 8.80 6.67
CA TYR A 28 17.61 8.70 8.08
C TYR A 28 16.66 7.78 8.86
N LEU A 29 15.37 7.73 8.49
CA LEU A 29 14.40 6.83 9.13
C LEU A 29 14.73 5.35 8.90
N PHE A 30 15.28 5.03 7.73
CA PHE A 30 15.74 3.68 7.42
C PHE A 30 17.04 3.37 8.17
N GLU A 31 17.97 4.33 8.24
CA GLU A 31 19.27 4.15 8.89
C GLU A 31 19.16 3.88 10.41
N ILE A 32 18.17 4.48 11.08
CA ILE A 32 17.92 4.24 12.51
C ILE A 32 16.91 3.12 12.79
N ASP A 33 16.53 2.37 11.76
CA ASP A 33 15.65 1.21 11.86
C ASP A 33 14.26 1.51 12.49
N VAL A 34 13.63 2.64 12.15
CA VAL A 34 12.29 2.95 12.70
C VAL A 34 11.24 1.91 12.29
N HIS A 35 10.13 1.86 13.02
CA HIS A 35 8.99 1.02 12.67
C HIS A 35 8.37 1.44 11.33
N GLU A 36 7.90 0.46 10.55
CA GLU A 36 7.24 0.62 9.25
C GLU A 36 6.12 1.67 9.26
N ARG A 37 5.35 1.79 10.35
CA ARG A 37 4.29 2.81 10.46
C ARG A 37 4.82 4.24 10.30
N THR A 38 6.01 4.54 10.82
CA THR A 38 6.65 5.84 10.65
C THR A 38 7.00 6.07 9.19
N ILE A 39 7.54 5.06 8.51
CA ILE A 39 7.91 5.13 7.09
C ILE A 39 6.65 5.24 6.22
N ALA A 40 5.61 4.47 6.53
CA ALA A 40 4.33 4.49 5.84
C ALA A 40 3.66 5.86 5.91
N HIS A 41 3.67 6.51 7.09
CA HIS A 41 3.19 7.87 7.24
C HIS A 41 3.95 8.84 6.33
N ARG A 42 5.29 8.78 6.28
CA ARG A 42 6.08 9.66 5.42
C ARG A 42 5.82 9.40 3.93
N LEU A 43 5.68 8.14 3.53
CA LEU A 43 5.28 7.79 2.17
C LEU A 43 3.90 8.37 1.82
N ALA A 44 2.93 8.26 2.73
CA ALA A 44 1.59 8.83 2.55
C ALA A 44 1.62 10.34 2.29
N VAL A 45 2.48 11.09 3.00
CA VAL A 45 2.67 12.54 2.78
C VAL A 45 3.15 12.87 1.36
N TYR A 46 4.03 12.05 0.78
CA TYR A 46 4.46 12.24 -0.62
C TYR A 46 3.39 11.82 -1.62
N LEU A 47 2.70 10.72 -1.35
CA LEU A 47 1.57 10.27 -2.18
C LEU A 47 0.46 11.32 -2.23
N GLU A 48 0.15 11.99 -1.13
CA GLU A 48 -0.89 13.02 -1.07
C GLU A 48 -0.62 14.18 -2.06
N LYS A 49 0.66 14.50 -2.28
CA LYS A 49 1.06 15.52 -3.28
C LYS A 49 0.86 15.05 -4.72
N GLU A 50 1.02 13.75 -4.99
CA GLU A 50 0.90 13.18 -6.34
C GLU A 50 -0.55 12.79 -6.70
N PHE A 51 -1.44 12.66 -5.70
CA PHE A 51 -2.81 12.22 -5.86
C PHE A 51 -3.82 13.25 -5.31
N SER A 52 -3.72 14.51 -5.77
CA SER A 52 -4.52 15.65 -5.26
C SER A 52 -6.04 15.49 -5.31
N SER A 53 -6.57 14.64 -6.19
CA SER A 53 -8.00 14.35 -6.27
C SER A 53 -8.44 13.14 -5.44
N TRP A 54 -7.54 12.47 -4.72
CA TRP A 54 -7.79 11.26 -3.93
C TRP A 54 -7.46 11.51 -2.46
N ASN A 55 -8.01 10.67 -1.58
CA ASN A 55 -7.62 10.64 -0.18
C ASN A 55 -6.52 9.60 0.02
N ILE A 56 -5.51 9.95 0.82
CA ILE A 56 -4.45 9.04 1.25
C ILE A 56 -4.58 8.86 2.75
N ASP A 57 -4.79 7.62 3.20
CA ASP A 57 -4.97 7.32 4.61
C ASP A 57 -4.16 6.08 5.00
N CYS A 58 -3.54 6.13 6.18
CA CYS A 58 -2.94 4.97 6.83
C CYS A 58 -3.98 4.23 7.68
N GLU A 59 -3.90 2.91 7.71
CA GLU A 59 -4.71 2.03 8.57
C GLU A 59 -6.24 2.25 8.46
N TYR A 60 -6.72 2.82 7.35
CA TYR A 60 -8.13 3.18 7.19
C TYR A 60 -9.00 1.93 7.06
N ASN A 61 -9.86 1.72 8.05
CA ASN A 61 -10.60 0.48 8.25
C ASN A 61 -12.07 0.54 7.79
N ARG A 62 -12.40 1.41 6.82
CA ARG A 62 -13.74 1.49 6.23
C ARG A 62 -13.75 1.26 4.72
N ASN A 63 -14.81 0.63 4.22
CA ASN A 63 -15.18 0.57 2.80
C ASN A 63 -16.58 1.21 2.67
N GLY A 64 -16.64 2.43 2.15
CA GLY A 64 -17.78 3.30 2.41
C GLY A 64 -17.94 3.55 3.91
N TYR A 65 -19.08 3.14 4.46
CA TYR A 65 -19.40 3.21 5.89
C TYR A 65 -19.18 1.89 6.63
N ASN A 66 -18.98 0.79 5.91
CA ASN A 66 -18.83 -0.53 6.49
C ASN A 66 -17.38 -0.76 6.94
N PRO A 67 -17.12 -1.57 7.99
CA PRO A 67 -15.78 -2.04 8.30
C PRO A 67 -15.13 -2.73 7.09
N LYS A 68 -13.83 -2.52 6.86
CA LYS A 68 -13.08 -3.34 5.90
C LYS A 68 -12.93 -4.74 6.49
N LEU A 69 -13.47 -5.73 5.80
CA LEU A 69 -13.41 -7.13 6.17
C LEU A 69 -12.75 -7.91 5.03
N ILE A 70 -11.83 -8.81 5.39
CA ILE A 70 -11.19 -9.73 4.45
C ILE A 70 -11.33 -11.16 4.94
N ASN A 71 -11.40 -12.10 4.00
CA ASN A 71 -11.48 -13.52 4.29
C ASN A 71 -10.10 -14.16 4.11
N LEU A 72 -9.52 -14.69 5.19
CA LEU A 72 -8.22 -15.36 5.16
C LEU A 72 -8.37 -16.88 5.21
N GLY A 73 -9.38 -17.41 4.52
CA GLY A 73 -9.67 -18.83 4.41
C GLY A 73 -9.98 -19.46 5.77
N SER A 74 -9.15 -20.41 6.21
CA SER A 74 -9.32 -21.14 7.47
C SER A 74 -9.30 -20.24 8.72
N ARG A 75 -8.77 -19.01 8.62
CA ARG A 75 -8.72 -18.04 9.71
C ARG A 75 -9.99 -17.19 9.84
N GLY A 76 -10.95 -17.39 8.94
CA GLY A 76 -12.23 -16.67 8.90
C GLY A 76 -12.11 -15.22 8.42
N GLU A 77 -13.23 -14.51 8.55
CA GLU A 77 -13.32 -13.09 8.25
C GLU A 77 -12.69 -12.24 9.38
N ARG A 78 -11.90 -11.23 9.01
CA ARG A 78 -11.23 -10.34 9.96
C ARG A 78 -11.27 -8.89 9.48
N ARG A 79 -11.19 -7.97 10.45
CA ARG A 79 -10.98 -6.55 10.17
C ARG A 79 -9.62 -6.33 9.52
N ALA A 80 -9.60 -5.53 8.47
CA ALA A 80 -8.40 -5.15 7.75
C ALA A 80 -8.03 -3.68 8.00
N TYR A 81 -6.72 -3.46 8.03
CA TYR A 81 -6.08 -2.15 8.24
C TYR A 81 -4.89 -2.08 7.29
N PRO A 82 -5.10 -1.76 6.00
CA PRO A 82 -3.98 -1.66 5.07
C PRO A 82 -3.06 -0.52 5.49
N ASP A 83 -1.74 -0.68 5.30
CA ASP A 83 -0.76 0.30 5.79
C ASP A 83 -0.97 1.68 5.17
N ILE A 84 -1.25 1.72 3.86
CA ILE A 84 -1.63 2.95 3.13
C ILE A 84 -2.69 2.60 2.09
N ILE A 85 -3.69 3.46 1.93
CA ILE A 85 -4.66 3.37 0.84
C ILE A 85 -4.80 4.69 0.08
N ILE A 86 -5.06 4.57 -1.22
CA ILE A 86 -5.50 5.65 -2.11
C ILE A 86 -6.96 5.37 -2.47
N HIS A 87 -7.88 6.23 -2.02
CA HIS A 87 -9.32 5.98 -2.10
C HIS A 87 -10.14 7.27 -2.04
N HIS A 88 -11.45 7.15 -2.13
CA HIS A 88 -12.39 8.22 -1.79
C HIS A 88 -13.19 7.82 -0.54
N ARG A 89 -12.99 8.57 0.56
CA ARG A 89 -13.69 8.35 1.84
C ARG A 89 -15.21 8.37 1.65
N GLY A 90 -15.92 7.53 2.40
CA GLY A 90 -17.39 7.42 2.32
C GLY A 90 -17.90 6.72 1.06
N THR A 91 -17.02 6.22 0.18
CA THR A 91 -17.39 5.47 -1.04
C THR A 91 -16.69 4.11 -1.08
N SER A 92 -17.02 3.28 -2.08
CA SER A 92 -16.27 2.06 -2.41
C SER A 92 -15.27 2.27 -3.56
N SER A 93 -14.95 3.52 -3.92
CA SER A 93 -13.97 3.81 -4.97
C SER A 93 -12.57 3.73 -4.40
N ASN A 94 -11.98 2.54 -4.49
CA ASN A 94 -10.64 2.24 -4.00
C ASN A 94 -9.66 2.10 -5.17
N LEU A 95 -8.56 2.86 -5.15
CA LEU A 95 -7.57 2.86 -6.23
C LEU A 95 -6.43 1.89 -5.94
N LEU A 96 -5.72 2.10 -4.83
CA LEU A 96 -4.51 1.36 -4.50
C LEU A 96 -4.46 1.04 -3.00
N ALA A 97 -4.19 -0.21 -2.66
CA ALA A 97 -3.80 -0.61 -1.31
C ALA A 97 -2.31 -0.96 -1.30
N ILE A 98 -1.60 -0.51 -0.27
CA ILE A 98 -0.17 -0.74 -0.09
C ILE A 98 0.03 -1.46 1.24
N GLU A 99 0.78 -2.56 1.22
CA GLU A 99 1.29 -3.25 2.41
C GLU A 99 2.82 -3.16 2.40
N MET A 100 3.40 -2.88 3.57
CA MET A 100 4.82 -2.61 3.76
C MET A 100 5.42 -3.58 4.78
N LYS A 101 6.61 -4.09 4.48
CA LYS A 101 7.42 -4.87 5.40
C LYS A 101 8.85 -4.41 5.42
N LYS A 102 9.54 -4.65 6.54
CA LYS A 102 10.96 -4.37 6.69
C LYS A 102 11.74 -5.65 6.93
N LEU A 103 12.94 -5.72 6.36
CA LEU A 103 13.91 -6.78 6.62
C LEU A 103 14.68 -6.54 7.94
N PRO A 104 15.05 -7.60 8.66
CA PRO A 104 14.56 -8.97 8.49
C PRO A 104 13.09 -9.08 8.96
N THR A 105 12.24 -9.72 8.16
CA THR A 105 10.86 -10.04 8.58
C THR A 105 10.81 -11.45 9.17
N GLN A 106 10.12 -11.61 10.30
CA GLN A 106 9.82 -12.93 10.87
C GLN A 106 8.55 -13.55 10.27
N VAL A 107 7.81 -12.77 9.48
CA VAL A 107 6.53 -13.17 8.88
C VAL A 107 6.73 -13.33 7.38
N ASP A 108 6.15 -14.40 6.84
CA ASP A 108 6.12 -14.71 5.41
C ASP A 108 5.42 -13.58 4.61
N PRO A 109 6.15 -12.90 3.70
CA PRO A 109 5.60 -11.87 2.81
C PRO A 109 4.34 -12.29 2.04
N GLU A 110 4.18 -13.59 1.74
CA GLU A 110 2.99 -14.10 1.04
C GLU A 110 1.71 -13.84 1.82
N THR A 111 1.77 -13.73 3.15
CA THR A 111 0.59 -13.38 3.96
C THR A 111 0.06 -11.99 3.61
N ASP A 112 0.95 -11.00 3.41
CA ASP A 112 0.53 -9.63 3.07
C ASP A 112 0.15 -9.51 1.60
N LYS A 113 0.80 -10.26 0.70
CA LYS A 113 0.38 -10.37 -0.70
C LYS A 113 -1.02 -10.98 -0.84
N ASP A 114 -1.35 -11.98 -0.03
CA ASP A 114 -2.69 -12.55 0.00
C ASP A 114 -3.74 -11.56 0.53
N LYS A 115 -3.41 -10.72 1.53
CA LYS A 115 -4.30 -9.62 1.94
C LYS A 115 -4.57 -8.66 0.78
N LEU A 116 -3.55 -8.26 0.02
CA LEU A 116 -3.73 -7.40 -1.15
C LEU A 116 -4.69 -8.03 -2.16
N LYS A 117 -4.55 -9.32 -2.46
CA LYS A 117 -5.49 -10.06 -3.32
C LYS A 117 -6.92 -10.04 -2.75
N GLN A 118 -7.09 -10.13 -1.42
CA GLN A 118 -8.40 -10.00 -0.78
C GLN A 118 -8.97 -8.58 -0.92
N TYR A 119 -8.15 -7.54 -0.75
CA TYR A 119 -8.58 -6.15 -0.95
C TYR A 119 -9.06 -5.91 -2.39
N ILE A 120 -8.32 -6.42 -3.37
CA ILE A 120 -8.69 -6.33 -4.79
C ILE A 120 -10.02 -7.03 -5.05
N ARG A 121 -10.14 -8.30 -4.63
CA ARG A 121 -11.32 -9.13 -4.94
C ARG A 121 -12.59 -8.69 -4.21
N HIS A 122 -12.47 -8.23 -2.96
CA HIS A 122 -13.63 -8.03 -2.09
C HIS A 122 -13.88 -6.57 -1.73
N LEU A 123 -12.90 -5.69 -1.89
CA LEU A 123 -13.02 -4.27 -1.55
C LEU A 123 -12.87 -3.35 -2.77
N ASP A 124 -12.91 -3.88 -4.00
CA ASP A 124 -12.88 -3.11 -5.25
C ASP A 124 -11.66 -2.17 -5.37
N TYR A 125 -10.51 -2.62 -4.87
CA TYR A 125 -9.23 -1.97 -5.15
C TYR A 125 -8.80 -2.28 -6.57
N LYS A 126 -8.50 -1.23 -7.34
CA LYS A 126 -8.00 -1.39 -8.71
C LYS A 126 -6.60 -2.01 -8.75
N PHE A 127 -5.74 -1.68 -7.78
CA PHE A 127 -4.37 -2.16 -7.71
C PHE A 127 -3.98 -2.52 -6.28
N GLY A 128 -3.02 -3.42 -6.15
CA GLY A 128 -2.29 -3.71 -4.90
C GLY A 128 -0.80 -3.47 -5.09
N LEU A 129 -0.11 -3.08 -4.02
CA LEU A 129 1.33 -2.91 -4.01
C LEU A 129 1.93 -3.48 -2.72
N PHE A 130 2.87 -4.40 -2.87
CA PHE A 130 3.71 -4.88 -1.79
C PHE A 130 5.08 -4.19 -1.86
N LEU A 131 5.52 -3.64 -0.73
CA LEU A 131 6.83 -3.01 -0.60
C LEU A 131 7.64 -3.73 0.49
N LEU A 132 8.82 -4.22 0.11
CA LEU A 132 9.81 -4.69 1.07
C LEU A 132 10.90 -3.63 1.23
N LEU A 133 11.18 -3.27 2.47
CA LEU A 133 12.16 -2.26 2.86
C LEU A 133 13.38 -2.94 3.48
N SER A 134 14.56 -2.38 3.23
CA SER A 134 15.80 -2.74 3.89
C SER A 134 16.27 -1.59 4.77
N THR A 135 16.69 -1.89 5.99
CA THR A 135 17.34 -0.93 6.90
C THR A 135 18.79 -1.28 7.19
N SER A 136 19.29 -2.36 6.59
CA SER A 136 20.69 -2.77 6.69
C SER A 136 21.62 -1.77 6.00
N ILE A 137 22.76 -1.47 6.63
CA ILE A 137 23.81 -0.61 6.09
C ILE A 137 25.02 -1.47 5.69
N PRO A 138 25.59 -1.31 4.47
CA PRO A 138 25.07 -0.53 3.35
C PRO A 138 23.86 -1.20 2.69
N GLY A 139 22.93 -0.42 2.12
CA GLY A 139 21.76 -0.95 1.40
C GLY A 139 20.39 -0.63 2.02
N CYS A 140 20.27 0.46 2.79
CA CYS A 140 18.98 0.90 3.30
C CYS A 140 18.14 1.52 2.17
N GLY A 141 16.84 1.22 2.14
CA GLY A 141 15.91 1.71 1.12
C GLY A 141 14.85 0.69 0.71
N ILE A 142 14.43 0.72 -0.56
CA ILE A 142 13.43 -0.20 -1.11
C ILE A 142 14.14 -1.44 -1.65
N SER A 143 13.82 -2.61 -1.10
CA SER A 143 14.39 -3.91 -1.49
C SER A 143 13.56 -4.63 -2.55
N GLU A 144 12.23 -4.52 -2.49
CA GLU A 144 11.32 -5.17 -3.43
C GLU A 144 10.08 -4.29 -3.66
N ILE A 145 9.59 -4.29 -4.89
CA ILE A 145 8.33 -3.67 -5.30
C ILE A 145 7.56 -4.70 -6.12
N GLU A 146 6.42 -5.16 -5.63
CA GLU A 146 5.54 -6.07 -6.38
C GLU A 146 4.15 -5.47 -6.54
N TRP A 147 3.68 -5.37 -7.79
CA TRP A 147 2.39 -4.81 -8.14
C TRP A 147 1.39 -5.90 -8.50
N PHE A 148 0.13 -5.68 -8.14
CA PHE A 148 -1.00 -6.54 -8.48
C PHE A 148 -2.07 -5.75 -9.25
N ASP A 149 -2.59 -6.34 -10.33
CA ASP A 149 -3.69 -5.78 -11.12
C ASP A 149 -5.07 -5.96 -10.45
N GLU A 150 -6.13 -5.48 -11.11
CA GLU A 150 -7.51 -5.59 -10.65
C GLU A 150 -8.06 -7.03 -10.61
N HIS A 151 -7.26 -8.01 -11.01
CA HIS A 151 -7.54 -9.44 -10.93
C HIS A 151 -6.62 -10.15 -9.92
N GLY A 152 -5.73 -9.42 -9.24
CA GLY A 152 -4.77 -9.94 -8.28
C GLY A 152 -3.60 -10.68 -8.93
N ARG A 153 -3.29 -10.41 -10.20
CA ARG A 153 -2.14 -10.96 -10.93
C ARG A 153 -0.96 -10.01 -10.83
N THR A 154 0.24 -10.55 -10.72
CA THR A 154 1.46 -9.74 -10.69
C THR A 154 1.62 -8.97 -12.00
N LEU A 155 1.94 -7.67 -11.89
CA LEU A 155 2.26 -6.80 -13.01
C LEU A 155 3.78 -6.69 -13.15
N SER A 156 4.30 -7.04 -14.32
CA SER A 156 5.72 -6.89 -14.71
C SER A 156 6.05 -5.49 -15.21
#